data_AF-A0A2D9IEQ5-F1
#
_entry.id   AF-A0A2D9IEQ5-F1
#
_cell.length_a   1.000
_cell.length_b   1.000
_cell.length_c   1.000
_cell.angle_alpha   90.00
_cell.angle_beta   90.00
_cell.angle_gamma   90.00
#
_symmetry.space_group_name_H-M   'P 1'
#
loop_
_entity.id
_entity.type
_entity.pdbx_description
1 polymer ?
#
loop_
_entity_poly.entity_id
_entity_poly.type
_entity_poly.pdbx_seq_one_letter_code
_entity_poly.pdbx_strand_id
1 'polypeptide(L)'
;MLCAAALLIGAGPVSAKDPSPKKLMEMSAGCAYVVGVAEGSNVKLNYGSAAWLNIVGILEQKTGIDGEKAIQTAKAKYNKRARVMGADEAYRYMLDRAKDCDREMAVIQS
;
A
#
# COMPACT_ATOMS: atom_id res chain seq x y z
N MET A 1 -42.72 23.67 19.69
CA MET A 1 -41.58 23.88 18.79
C MET A 1 -40.53 22.83 19.13
N LEU A 2 -40.39 21.79 18.29
CA LEU A 2 -39.34 20.79 18.43
C LEU A 2 -38.04 21.35 17.82
N CYS A 3 -36.97 21.44 18.60
CA CYS A 3 -35.62 21.56 18.06
C CYS A 3 -34.91 20.23 18.31
N ALA A 4 -34.75 19.48 17.22
CA ALA A 4 -34.07 18.20 17.18
C ALA A 4 -32.59 18.37 17.57
N ALA A 5 -32.17 17.63 18.60
CA ALA A 5 -30.76 17.48 18.92
C ALA A 5 -30.09 16.67 17.81
N ALA A 6 -29.14 17.30 17.12
CA ALA A 6 -28.30 16.67 16.13
C ALA A 6 -27.52 15.50 16.78
N LEU A 7 -27.81 14.28 16.35
CA LEU A 7 -26.94 13.13 16.57
C LEU A 7 -25.67 13.36 15.75
N LEU A 8 -24.68 13.97 16.38
CA LEU A 8 -23.28 13.84 15.97
C LEU A 8 -22.92 12.37 16.10
N ILE A 9 -23.13 11.60 15.03
CA ILE A 9 -22.48 10.32 14.84
C ILE A 9 -21.00 10.65 14.66
N GLY A 10 -20.29 10.76 15.77
CA GLY A 10 -18.85 10.61 15.77
C GLY A 10 -18.57 9.23 15.21
N ALA A 11 -18.13 9.18 13.95
CA ALA A 11 -17.32 8.07 13.50
C ALA A 11 -16.10 8.09 14.41
N GLY A 12 -16.17 7.33 15.51
CA GLY A 12 -15.01 7.07 16.35
C GLY A 12 -13.88 6.62 15.42
N PRO A 13 -12.61 6.94 15.75
CA PRO A 13 -11.51 6.46 14.95
C PRO A 13 -11.68 4.95 14.85
N VAL A 14 -11.86 4.45 13.63
CA VAL A 14 -11.72 3.02 13.37
C VAL A 14 -10.28 2.75 13.79
N SER A 15 -10.10 2.29 15.03
CA SER A 15 -8.85 1.71 15.48
C SER A 15 -8.72 0.42 14.69
N ALA A 16 -8.25 0.58 13.45
CA ALA A 16 -7.81 -0.53 12.65
C ALA A 16 -6.64 -1.10 13.46
N LYS A 17 -6.87 -2.24 14.13
CA LYS A 17 -5.81 -3.01 14.79
C LYS A 17 -4.57 -2.95 13.92
N ASP A 18 -3.46 -2.51 14.49
CA ASP A 18 -2.21 -2.36 13.75
C ASP A 18 -1.98 -3.62 12.90
N PRO A 19 -1.68 -3.46 11.60
CA PRO A 19 -1.53 -4.59 10.71
C PRO A 19 -0.48 -5.55 11.29
N SER A 20 -0.79 -6.84 11.29
CA SER A 20 0.17 -7.84 11.74
C SER A 20 1.47 -7.71 10.93
N PRO A 21 2.64 -8.08 11.49
CA PRO A 21 3.91 -7.91 10.79
C PRO A 21 3.93 -8.53 9.39
N LYS A 22 3.29 -9.70 9.24
CA LYS A 22 3.11 -10.34 7.93
C LYS A 22 2.26 -9.49 6.98
N LYS A 23 1.16 -8.92 7.45
CA LYS A 23 0.29 -8.09 6.62
C LYS A 23 0.99 -6.79 6.21
N LEU A 24 1.74 -6.19 7.13
CA LEU A 24 2.53 -5.00 6.87
C LEU A 24 3.67 -5.28 5.88
N MET A 25 4.31 -6.44 5.97
CA MET A 25 5.31 -6.91 4.99
C MET A 25 4.70 -7.07 3.59
N GLU A 26 3.57 -7.78 3.49
CA GLU A 26 2.86 -7.97 2.21
C GLU A 26 2.43 -6.64 1.58
N MET A 27 1.94 -5.70 2.40
CA MET A 27 1.56 -4.36 1.95
C MET A 27 2.78 -3.59 1.47
N SER A 28 3.86 -3.56 2.26
CA SER A 28 5.07 -2.80 1.94
C SER A 28 5.75 -3.31 0.69
N ALA A 29 5.89 -4.63 0.54
CA ALA A 29 6.43 -5.26 -0.66
C ALA A 29 5.52 -5.02 -1.89
N GLY A 30 4.21 -5.06 -1.70
CA GLY A 30 3.22 -4.69 -2.72
C GLY A 30 3.39 -3.25 -3.20
N CYS A 31 3.57 -2.32 -2.26
CA CYS A 31 3.75 -0.92 -2.54
C CYS A 31 5.09 -0.60 -3.19
N ALA A 32 6.17 -1.22 -2.74
CA ALA A 32 7.48 -1.11 -3.39
C ALA A 32 7.40 -1.44 -4.89
N TYR A 33 6.66 -2.49 -5.25
CA TYR A 33 6.50 -2.88 -6.65
C TYR A 33 5.66 -1.87 -7.46
N VAL A 34 4.45 -1.55 -7.02
CA VAL A 34 3.55 -0.69 -7.84
C VAL A 34 3.99 0.76 -7.89
N VAL A 35 4.62 1.28 -6.83
CA VAL A 35 5.21 2.61 -6.84
C VAL A 35 6.38 2.65 -7.83
N GLY A 36 7.21 1.60 -7.89
CA GLY A 36 8.30 1.53 -8.87
C GLY A 36 7.78 1.52 -10.33
N VAL A 37 6.65 0.85 -10.58
CA VAL A 37 5.97 0.92 -11.90
C VAL A 37 5.48 2.34 -12.18
N ALA A 38 4.89 3.01 -11.21
CA ALA A 38 4.35 4.36 -11.36
C ALA A 38 5.45 5.42 -11.54
N GLU A 39 6.59 5.29 -10.84
CA GLU A 39 7.76 6.17 -10.99
C GLU A 39 8.34 6.08 -12.41
N GLY A 40 8.49 4.86 -12.95
CA GLY A 40 8.91 4.65 -14.35
C GLY A 40 7.93 5.22 -15.39
N SER A 41 6.75 5.63 -14.94
CA SER A 41 5.65 6.16 -15.75
C SER A 41 5.42 7.66 -15.54
N ASN A 42 6.33 8.36 -14.87
CA ASN A 42 6.26 9.80 -14.56
C ASN A 42 5.07 10.21 -13.67
N VAL A 43 4.48 9.28 -12.90
CA VAL A 43 3.51 9.66 -11.87
C VAL A 43 4.25 10.30 -10.70
N LYS A 44 3.85 11.52 -10.33
CA LYS A 44 4.40 12.21 -9.17
C LYS A 44 3.74 11.70 -7.90
N LEU A 45 4.53 11.07 -7.05
CA LEU A 45 4.16 10.59 -5.72
C LEU A 45 5.06 11.30 -4.70
N ASN A 46 4.59 11.47 -3.47
CA ASN A 46 5.38 12.07 -2.39
C ASN A 46 6.43 11.09 -1.86
N TYR A 47 6.12 9.79 -1.91
CA TYR A 47 6.97 8.73 -1.39
C TYR A 47 7.27 7.68 -2.46
N GLY A 48 8.56 7.54 -2.77
CA GLY A 48 9.03 6.65 -3.82
C GLY A 48 9.13 5.17 -3.43
N SER A 49 9.43 4.32 -4.41
CA SER A 49 9.55 2.87 -4.22
C SER A 49 10.65 2.50 -3.23
N ALA A 50 11.73 3.28 -3.21
CA ALA A 50 12.83 3.14 -2.25
C ALA A 50 12.38 3.30 -0.79
N ALA A 51 11.42 4.19 -0.51
CA ALA A 51 10.89 4.36 0.85
C ALA A 51 10.16 3.10 1.31
N TRP A 52 9.42 2.45 0.41
CA TRP A 52 8.74 1.19 0.68
C TRP A 52 9.70 0.01 0.84
N LEU A 53 10.77 -0.04 0.04
CA LEU A 53 11.84 -1.03 0.20
C LEU A 53 12.55 -0.88 1.54
N ASN A 54 12.76 0.35 2.02
CA ASN A 54 13.32 0.59 3.34
C ASN A 54 12.42 0.00 4.45
N ILE A 55 11.09 0.16 4.34
CA ILE A 55 10.15 -0.47 5.29
C ILE A 55 10.25 -1.99 5.22
N VAL A 56 10.32 -2.59 4.03
CA VAL A 56 10.52 -4.04 3.87
C VAL A 56 11.78 -4.50 4.62
N GLY A 57 12.92 -3.81 4.44
CA GLY A 57 14.16 -4.14 5.13
C GLY A 57 14.06 -4.01 6.66
N ILE A 58 13.37 -2.97 7.16
CA ILE A 58 13.12 -2.80 8.60
C ILE A 58 12.28 -3.95 9.14
N LEU A 59 11.22 -4.35 8.42
CA LEU A 59 10.35 -5.45 8.84
C LEU A 59 11.09 -6.78 8.83
N GLU A 60 11.89 -7.04 7.80
CA GLU A 60 12.72 -8.24 7.71
C GLU A 60 13.65 -8.35 8.92
N GLN A 61 14.40 -7.29 9.23
CA GLN A 61 15.30 -7.27 10.39
C GLN A 61 14.58 -7.47 11.72
N LYS A 62 13.39 -6.90 11.90
CA LYS A 62 12.64 -6.96 13.17
C LYS A 62 11.87 -8.26 13.37
N THR A 63 11.48 -8.93 12.29
CA THR A 63 10.49 -10.02 12.33
C THR A 63 11.03 -11.35 11.82
N GLY A 64 12.14 -11.34 11.09
CA GLY A 64 12.68 -12.51 10.38
C GLY A 64 11.86 -12.95 9.17
N ILE A 65 10.84 -12.17 8.75
CA ILE A 65 10.09 -12.45 7.53
C ILE A 65 10.96 -12.06 6.32
N ASP A 66 11.13 -13.00 5.39
CA ASP A 66 11.89 -12.82 4.15
C ASP A 66 11.28 -11.72 3.26
N GLY A 67 11.95 -10.58 3.20
CA GLY A 67 11.52 -9.39 2.46
C GLY A 67 11.60 -9.59 0.95
N GLU A 68 12.66 -10.22 0.47
CA GLU A 68 12.87 -10.52 -0.95
C GLU A 68 11.76 -11.44 -1.48
N LYS A 69 11.45 -12.51 -0.74
CA LYS A 69 10.34 -13.40 -1.08
C LYS A 69 9.00 -12.68 -1.09
N ALA A 70 8.78 -11.72 -0.19
CA ALA A 70 7.57 -10.90 -0.20
C ALA A 70 7.49 -10.02 -1.46
N ILE A 71 8.60 -9.41 -1.90
CA ILE A 71 8.69 -8.62 -3.14
C ILE A 71 8.41 -9.50 -4.37
N GLN A 72 9.05 -10.67 -4.47
CA GLN A 72 8.81 -11.60 -5.58
C GLN A 72 7.36 -12.07 -5.63
N THR A 73 6.76 -12.34 -4.47
CA THR A 73 5.34 -12.71 -4.36
C THR A 73 4.44 -11.57 -4.82
N ALA A 74 4.75 -10.33 -4.44
CA ALA A 74 4.01 -9.15 -4.90
C ALA A 74 4.10 -8.99 -6.42
N LYS A 75 5.30 -9.06 -7.00
CA LYS A 75 5.52 -9.01 -8.45
C LYS A 75 4.71 -10.10 -9.18
N ALA A 76 4.76 -11.33 -8.70
CA ALA A 76 4.00 -12.45 -9.26
C ALA A 76 2.48 -12.20 -9.20
N LYS A 77 1.97 -11.65 -8.09
CA LYS A 77 0.56 -11.29 -7.92
C LYS A 77 0.10 -10.26 -8.96
N TYR A 78 0.85 -9.18 -9.13
CA TYR A 78 0.48 -8.14 -10.11
C TYR A 78 0.66 -8.60 -11.56
N ASN A 79 1.69 -9.41 -11.86
CA ASN A 79 1.85 -10.02 -13.18
C ASN A 79 0.71 -10.98 -13.52
N LYS A 80 0.26 -11.79 -12.55
CA LYS A 80 -0.93 -12.64 -12.72
C LYS A 80 -2.16 -11.79 -13.00
N ARG A 81 -2.32 -10.67 -12.28
CA ARG A 81 -3.43 -9.75 -12.49
C ARG A 81 -3.40 -9.15 -13.91
N ALA A 82 -2.23 -8.75 -14.42
CA ALA A 82 -2.08 -8.27 -15.79
C ALA A 82 -2.47 -9.32 -16.85
N ARG A 83 -2.20 -10.60 -16.61
CA ARG A 83 -2.63 -11.68 -17.51
C ARG A 83 -4.15 -11.88 -17.51
N VAL A 84 -4.83 -11.62 -16.39
CA VAL A 84 -6.28 -11.84 -16.25
C VAL A 84 -7.09 -10.62 -16.72
N MET A 85 -6.65 -9.40 -16.38
CA MET A 85 -7.37 -8.16 -16.71
C MET A 85 -6.98 -7.59 -18.08
N GLY A 86 -5.85 -8.00 -18.64
CA GLY A 86 -5.22 -7.31 -19.77
C GLY A 86 -4.24 -6.23 -19.29
N ALA A 87 -3.24 -5.95 -20.14
CA ALA A 87 -2.08 -5.13 -19.78
C ALA A 87 -2.48 -3.70 -19.38
N ASP A 88 -3.31 -3.02 -20.18
CA ASP A 88 -3.67 -1.62 -19.96
C ASP A 88 -4.51 -1.43 -18.69
N GLU A 89 -5.46 -2.32 -18.44
CA GLU A 89 -6.32 -2.24 -17.26
C GLU A 89 -5.53 -2.52 -15.99
N ALA A 90 -4.66 -3.54 -16.01
CA ALA A 90 -3.79 -3.83 -14.88
C ALA A 90 -2.77 -2.71 -14.63
N TYR A 91 -2.28 -2.07 -15.69
CA TYR A 91 -1.40 -0.91 -15.58
C TYR A 91 -2.12 0.26 -14.88
N ARG A 92 -3.32 0.65 -15.33
CA ARG A 92 -4.13 1.68 -14.65
C ARG A 92 -4.39 1.32 -13.19
N TYR A 93 -4.74 0.06 -12.92
CA TYR A 93 -4.93 -0.43 -11.55
C TYR A 93 -3.67 -0.28 -10.68
N MET A 94 -2.49 -0.56 -11.23
CA MET A 94 -1.23 -0.37 -10.50
C MET A 94 -0.95 1.11 -10.22
N LEU A 95 -1.24 2.01 -11.16
CA LEU A 95 -1.08 3.45 -10.95
C LEU A 95 -2.01 3.97 -9.86
N ASP A 96 -3.27 3.53 -9.82
CA ASP A 96 -4.20 3.91 -8.76
C ASP A 96 -3.77 3.33 -7.40
N ARG A 97 -3.33 2.07 -7.37
CA ARG A 97 -2.80 1.46 -6.14
C ARG A 97 -1.54 2.18 -5.64
N ALA A 98 -0.71 2.72 -6.53
CA ALA A 98 0.46 3.51 -6.15
C ALA A 98 0.08 4.82 -5.44
N LYS A 99 -1.01 5.48 -5.85
CA LYS A 99 -1.56 6.63 -5.12
C LYS A 99 -2.08 6.24 -3.74
N ASP A 100 -2.65 5.04 -3.62
CA ASP A 100 -3.08 4.52 -2.31
C ASP A 100 -1.88 4.25 -1.42
N CYS A 101 -0.78 3.71 -1.97
CA CYS A 101 0.48 3.56 -1.25
C CYS A 101 0.98 4.91 -0.76
N ASP A 102 0.99 5.95 -1.60
CA ASP A 102 1.43 7.28 -1.18
C ASP A 102 0.70 7.78 0.08
N ARG A 103 -0.62 7.53 0.16
CA ARG A 103 -1.43 7.84 1.35
C ARG A 103 -1.15 6.93 2.54
N GLU A 104 -0.96 5.62 2.31
CA GLU A 104 -0.58 4.66 3.37
C GLU A 104 0.77 5.04 4.00
N MET A 105 1.75 5.49 3.19
CA MET A 105 3.05 5.93 3.69
C MET A 105 2.93 7.19 4.55
N ALA A 106 2.10 8.15 4.14
CA ALA A 106 1.87 9.36 4.92
C ALA A 106 1.37 9.06 6.35
N VAL A 107 0.54 8.02 6.50
CA VAL A 107 0.05 7.54 7.80
C VAL A 107 1.12 6.79 8.59
N ILE A 108 2.02 6.06 7.93
CA ILE A 108 3.13 5.36 8.59
C ILE A 108 4.18 6.35 9.12
N GLN A 109 4.38 7.47 8.45
CA GLN A 109 5.38 8.48 8.81
C GLN A 109 4.86 9.60 9.72
N SER A 110 3.56 9.67 9.98
CA SER A 110 2.94 10.63 10.91
C SER A 110 3.10 10.21 12.37
#